data_AF-A0A2D6FCY9-F1
#
_entry.id   AF-A0A2D6FCY9-F1
#
_cell.length_a   1.000
_cell.length_b   1.000
_cell.length_c   1.000
_cell.angle_alpha   90.00
_cell.angle_beta   90.00
_cell.angle_gamma   90.00
#
_symmetry.space_group_name_H-M   'P 1'
#
loop_
_entity.id
_entity.type
_entity.pdbx_description
1 polymer ?
#
loop_
_entity_poly.entity_id
_entity_poly.type
_entity_poly.pdbx_seq_one_letter_code
_entity_poly.pdbx_strand_id
1 'polypeptide(L)' 'MLWLKRWNFIERARLERELWDAFEAKQDPEAKLEQLRSWIDAADPDDPALAEQRFRLEVWTTTLARIRKIEAMMASKER' A
#
# COMPACT_ATOMS: atom_id res chain seq x y z
N MET A 1 -1.77 22.39 2.27
CA MET A 1 -0.38 22.07 1.84
C MET A 1 -0.22 20.58 1.47
N LEU A 2 -1.05 20.03 0.58
CA LEU A 2 -0.96 18.60 0.16
C LEU A 2 -0.06 18.37 -1.07
N TRP A 3 0.27 19.43 -1.83
CA TRP A 3 1.05 19.32 -3.07
C TRP A 3 2.53 18.97 -2.83
N LEU A 4 3.13 19.41 -1.72
CA LEU A 4 4.50 19.05 -1.33
C LEU A 4 4.62 17.61 -0.79
N LYS A 5 3.58 17.08 -0.12
CA LYS A 5 3.58 15.68 0.36
C LYS A 5 3.48 14.67 -0.80
N ARG A 6 2.77 15.02 -1.88
CA ARG A 6 2.64 14.14 -3.07
C ARG A 6 3.99 13.85 -3.76
N TRP A 7 4.97 14.73 -3.59
CA TRP A 7 6.35 14.56 -4.09
C TRP A 7 7.32 14.04 -3.03
N ASN A 8 6.84 13.60 -1.87
CA ASN A 8 7.69 12.96 -0.89
C ASN A 8 8.02 11.53 -1.36
N PHE A 9 8.97 11.43 -2.28
CA PHE A 9 9.48 10.17 -2.82
C PHE A 9 9.98 9.26 -1.71
N ILE A 10 10.54 9.83 -0.64
CA ILE A 10 11.00 9.09 0.55
C ILE A 10 9.81 8.44 1.26
N GLU A 11 8.74 9.20 1.52
CA GLU A 11 7.55 8.67 2.17
C GLU A 11 6.86 7.62 1.31
N ARG A 12 6.75 7.86 0.00
CA ARG A 12 6.24 6.86 -0.92
C ARG A 12 7.09 5.59 -0.88
N ALA A 13 8.41 5.69 -1.01
CA ALA A 13 9.31 4.54 -0.97
C ALA A 13 9.21 3.78 0.36
N ARG A 14 9.04 4.50 1.48
CA ARG A 14 8.78 3.89 2.79
C ARG A 14 7.50 3.06 2.79
N LEU A 15 6.39 3.63 2.32
CA LEU A 15 5.10 2.94 2.25
C LEU A 15 5.12 1.77 1.26
N GLU A 16 5.80 1.92 0.11
CA GLU A 16 6.04 0.82 -0.83
C GLU A 16 6.82 -0.31 -0.12
N ARG A 17 7.89 0.02 0.62
CA ARG A 17 8.69 -0.97 1.35
C ARG A 17 7.90 -1.68 2.42
N GLU A 18 7.02 -1.00 3.15
CA GLU A 18 6.18 -1.61 4.19
C GLU A 18 5.31 -2.74 3.63
N LEU A 19 4.74 -2.57 2.43
CA LEU A 19 3.94 -3.62 1.79
C LEU A 19 4.82 -4.77 1.25
N TRP A 20 6.01 -4.45 0.73
CA TRP A 20 6.99 -5.46 0.32
C TRP A 20 7.50 -6.28 1.52
N ASP A 21 7.78 -5.67 2.67
CA ASP A 21 8.20 -6.36 3.88
C ASP A 21 7.12 -7.34 4.35
N ALA A 22 5.84 -6.93 4.29
CA ALA A 22 4.71 -7.81 4.61
C ALA A 22 4.66 -9.02 3.67
N PHE A 23 4.83 -8.80 2.36
CA PHE A 23 4.88 -9.86 1.36
C PHE A 23 6.07 -10.80 1.59
N GLU A 24 7.27 -10.26 1.80
CA GLU A 24 8.50 -11.03 2.09
C GLU A 24 8.34 -11.86 3.38
N ALA A 25 7.61 -11.34 4.38
CA ALA A 25 7.27 -12.03 5.62
C ALA A 25 6.14 -13.08 5.48
N LYS A 26 5.68 -13.38 4.25
CA LYS A 26 4.56 -14.29 3.95
C LYS A 26 3.22 -13.85 4.56
N GLN A 27 3.07 -12.56 4.87
CA GLN A 27 1.78 -12.00 5.23
C GLN A 27 0.99 -11.72 3.96
N ASP A 28 -0.35 -11.71 4.07
CA ASP A 28 -1.21 -11.37 2.95
C ASP A 28 -1.30 -9.84 2.76
N PRO A 29 -0.71 -9.29 1.67
CA PRO A 29 -0.75 -7.85 1.42
C PRO A 29 -2.16 -7.37 1.03
N GLU A 30 -3.01 -8.25 0.48
CA GLU A 30 -4.42 -7.92 0.18
C GLU A 30 -5.21 -7.72 1.46
N ALA A 31 -5.10 -8.64 2.43
CA ALA A 31 -5.74 -8.50 3.72
C ALA A 31 -5.34 -7.18 4.43
N LYS A 32 -4.08 -6.74 4.31
CA LYS A 32 -3.62 -5.44 4.83
C LYS A 32 -4.28 -4.26 4.12
N LEU A 33 -4.41 -4.31 2.80
CA LEU A 33 -5.14 -3.28 2.04
C LEU A 33 -6.61 -3.20 2.45
N GLU A 34 -7.28 -4.34 2.58
CA GLU A 34 -8.70 -4.39 2.93
C GLU A 34 -8.94 -3.87 4.36
N GLN A 35 -8.06 -4.19 5.30
CA GLN A 35 -8.09 -3.62 6.66
C GLN A 35 -7.93 -2.10 6.63
N LEU A 36 -6.97 -1.59 5.85
CA LEU A 36 -6.76 -0.15 5.69
C LEU A 36 -7.97 0.54 5.05
N ARG A 37 -8.55 -0.05 4.00
CA ARG A 37 -9.74 0.48 3.34
C ARG A 37 -10.94 0.52 4.30
N SER A 38 -11.16 -0.57 5.03
CA SER A 38 -12.23 -0.66 6.03
C SER A 38 -12.06 0.39 7.14
N TRP A 39 -10.82 0.63 7.59
CA TRP A 39 -10.54 1.69 8.55
C TRP A 39 -10.85 3.08 7.97
N ILE A 40 -10.44 3.36 6.74
CA ILE A 40 -10.70 4.65 6.06
C ILE A 40 -12.20 4.89 5.88
N ASP A 41 -12.96 3.85 5.53
CA ASP A 41 -14.41 3.95 5.31
C ASP A 41 -15.17 4.18 6.63
N ALA A 42 -14.63 3.71 7.76
CA ALA A 42 -15.20 3.89 9.09
C ALA A 42 -14.68 5.15 9.82
N ALA A 43 -13.63 5.79 9.31
CA ALA A 43 -12.99 6.92 9.96
C ALA A 43 -13.87 8.19 9.92
N ASP A 44 -13.76 8.99 10.98
CA ASP A 44 -14.37 10.32 11.02
C ASP A 44 -13.74 11.20 9.91
N PRO A 45 -14.53 11.93 9.10
CA PRO A 45 -14.00 12.86 8.11
C PRO A 45 -13.01 13.90 8.65
N ASP A 46 -13.15 14.26 9.93
CA ASP A 46 -12.28 15.21 10.64
C ASP A 46 -11.08 14.53 11.34
N ASP A 47 -10.90 13.20 11.18
CA ASP A 47 -9.74 12.49 11.73
C ASP A 47 -8.44 13.01 11.08
N PRO A 48 -7.49 13.54 11.87
CA PRO A 48 -6.25 14.11 11.35
C PRO A 48 -5.35 13.09 10.61
N ALA A 49 -5.50 11.79 10.88
CA ALA A 49 -4.76 10.72 10.21
C ALA A 49 -5.40 10.28 8.89
N LEU A 50 -6.66 10.63 8.60
CA LEU A 50 -7.40 10.15 7.44
C LEU A 50 -6.70 10.48 6.11
N ALA A 51 -6.14 11.69 5.99
CA ALA A 51 -5.41 12.10 4.81
C ALA A 51 -4.15 11.26 4.57
N GLU A 52 -3.44 10.87 5.64
CA GLU A 52 -2.26 10.03 5.56
C GLU A 52 -2.61 8.59 5.21
N GLN A 53 -3.66 8.04 5.83
CA GLN A 53 -4.12 6.68 5.54
C GLN A 53 -4.65 6.54 4.10
N ARG A 54 -5.36 7.56 3.59
CA ARG A 54 -5.76 7.61 2.16
C ARG A 54 -4.56 7.61 1.22
N PHE A 55 -3.50 8.35 1.57
CA PHE A 55 -2.26 8.32 0.79
C PHE A 55 -1.56 6.96 0.85
N ARG A 56 -1.51 6.33 2.03
CA ARG A 56 -1.01 4.95 2.19
C ARG A 56 -1.79 3.98 1.31
N LEU A 57 -3.12 4.07 1.29
CA LEU A 57 -3.96 3.22 0.45
C LEU A 57 -3.64 3.38 -1.04
N GLU A 58 -3.46 4.61 -1.52
CA GLU A 58 -3.06 4.90 -2.91
C GLU A 58 -1.72 4.20 -3.25
N VAL A 59 -0.70 4.40 -2.42
CA VAL A 59 0.63 3.80 -2.64
C VAL A 59 0.54 2.28 -2.61
N TRP A 60 -0.07 1.71 -1.57
CA TRP A 60 -0.20 0.27 -1.40
C TRP A 60 -0.98 -0.40 -2.52
N THR A 61 -2.03 0.23 -3.04
CA THR A 61 -2.78 -0.27 -4.20
C THR A 61 -1.87 -0.44 -5.42
N THR A 62 -1.02 0.55 -5.70
CA THR A 62 -0.06 0.44 -6.82
C THR A 62 1.03 -0.59 -6.57
N THR A 63 1.51 -0.74 -5.33
CA THR A 63 2.53 -1.71 -4.95
C THR A 63 2.02 -3.14 -5.02
N LEU A 64 0.78 -3.40 -4.57
CA LEU A 64 0.15 -4.71 -4.65
C LEU A 64 0.08 -5.20 -6.10
N ALA A 65 -0.34 -4.34 -7.02
CA ALA A 65 -0.38 -4.70 -8.45
C ALA A 65 1.01 -5.11 -8.98
N ARG A 66 2.09 -4.47 -8.50
CA ARG A 66 3.48 -4.83 -8.87
C ARG A 66 3.89 -6.18 -8.26
N ILE A 67 3.57 -6.42 -6.98
CA ILE A 67 3.82 -7.69 -6.28
C ILE A 67 3.18 -8.84 -7.07
N ARG A 68 1.88 -8.74 -7.38
CA ARG A 68 1.14 -9.78 -8.10
C ARG A 68 1.67 -10.03 -9.50
N LYS A 69 2.11 -8.98 -10.20
CA LYS A 69 2.76 -9.12 -11.51
C LYS A 69 4.05 -9.94 -11.40
N ILE A 70 4.89 -9.67 -10.40
CA ILE A 70 6.14 -10.38 -10.18
C ILE A 70 5.87 -11.84 -9.80
N GLU A 71 4.93 -12.10 -8.90
CA GLU A 71 4.53 -13.48 -8.54
C GLU A 71 4.07 -14.28 -9.76
N ALA A 72 3.21 -13.70 -10.61
CA ALA A 72 2.74 -14.35 -11.83
C ALA A 72 3.88 -14.64 -12.82
N MET A 73 4.83 -13.71 -12.95
CA MET A 73 6.02 -13.90 -13.79
C MET A 73 6.90 -15.05 -13.27
N MET A 74 7.11 -15.13 -11.95
CA MET A 74 7.90 -16.20 -11.32
C MET A 74 7.22 -17.56 -11.51
N ALA A 75 5.92 -17.66 -11.21
CA ALA A 75 5.14 -18.89 -11.37
C ALA A 75 5.07 -19.36 -12.84
N SER A 76 5.16 -18.44 -13.81
CA SER A 76 5.20 -18.78 -15.24
C SER A 76 6.57 -19.28 -15.70
N LYS A 77 7.65 -18.92 -15.01
CA LYS A 77 9.02 -19.34 -15.33
C LYS A 77 9.37 -20.72 -14.78
N GLU A 78 8.66 -21.17 -13.76
CA GLU A 78 8.83 -22.49 -13.13
C GLU A 78 8.06 -23.62 -13.84
N ARG A 79 7.34 -23.33 -14.94
CA ARG A 79 6.63 -24.32 -15.77
C ARG A 79 7.42 -24.73 -17.01
#